data_AF-A0A932Z0U5-F1
#
_entry.id   AF-A0A932Z0U5-F1
#
_cell.length_a   1.000
_cell.length_b   1.000
_cell.length_c   1.000
_cell.angle_alpha   90.00
_cell.angle_beta   90.00
_cell.angle_gamma   90.00
#
_symmetry.space_group_name_H-M   'P 1'
#
loop_
_entity.id
_entity.type
_entity.pdbx_description
1 polymer ?
#
loop_
_entity_poly.entity_id
_entity_poly.type
_entity_poly.pdbx_seq_one_letter_code
_entity_poly.pdbx_strand_id
1 'polypeptide(L)'
;MNSRTLLMGIILIGVLGSVFLIFRSGASTISIDENNSSKNEPGIFQLGVIAANMPGGINNDIRIPVVLHVVKNSGTISTARNKENTLALFQKSQAIWNQARIVFDALIEEISLDEDEQKAVERQDFEKIYTAIPIQDRALHIVFIQTLNGPNGIAVAPSLALIADYTTVNDFRATAHEIGHLLGLSHTDESQERLLFRGVNGAELIPEEINIARAQAERFMR
;
A
#
# COMPACT_ATOMS: atom_id res chain seq x y z
N MET A 1 -67.52 -3.88 8.02
CA MET A 1 -67.02 -3.04 9.13
C MET A 1 -65.70 -3.61 9.61
N ASN A 2 -64.67 -2.77 9.52
CA ASN A 2 -63.35 -2.78 10.15
C ASN A 2 -62.39 -3.96 9.91
N SER A 3 -61.47 -3.70 8.98
CA SER A 3 -60.11 -4.24 8.89
C SER A 3 -59.36 -4.20 10.22
N ARG A 4 -58.48 -5.18 10.46
CA ARG A 4 -57.02 -5.00 10.26
C ARG A 4 -56.25 -6.27 10.57
N THR A 5 -55.58 -6.77 9.54
CA THR A 5 -54.49 -7.73 9.53
C THR A 5 -53.18 -7.01 9.91
N LEU A 6 -52.31 -7.60 10.72
CA LEU A 6 -50.97 -7.99 10.26
C LEU A 6 -50.25 -8.91 11.27
N LEU A 7 -49.54 -9.86 10.69
CA LEU A 7 -48.77 -10.94 11.25
C LEU A 7 -47.30 -10.52 11.47
N MET A 8 -46.68 -11.13 12.49
CA MET A 8 -45.29 -11.59 12.63
C MET A 8 -44.10 -10.73 12.17
N GLY A 9 -43.12 -10.63 13.08
CA GLY A 9 -41.71 -10.39 12.76
C GLY A 9 -40.81 -11.44 13.40
N ILE A 10 -40.08 -12.17 12.57
CA ILE A 10 -38.92 -13.02 12.88
C ILE A 10 -37.69 -12.12 13.00
N ILE A 11 -36.81 -12.37 13.98
CA ILE A 11 -35.48 -11.75 14.07
C ILE A 11 -34.45 -12.72 13.48
N LEU A 12 -33.80 -12.31 12.39
CA LEU A 12 -32.55 -12.89 11.87
C LEU A 12 -31.55 -11.72 11.77
N ILE A 13 -30.44 -11.81 12.50
CA ILE A 13 -29.42 -10.76 12.57
C ILE A 13 -28.48 -10.92 11.37
N GLY A 14 -28.57 -10.00 10.41
CA GLY A 14 -27.55 -9.74 9.40
C GLY A 14 -26.98 -8.35 9.62
N VAL A 15 -25.65 -8.22 9.63
CA VAL A 15 -24.96 -6.92 9.67
C VAL A 15 -24.80 -6.43 8.22
N LEU A 16 -25.76 -5.62 7.79
CA LEU A 16 -25.69 -4.75 6.61
C LEU A 16 -26.09 -3.35 7.10
N GLY A 17 -25.28 -2.35 6.75
CA GLY A 17 -25.42 -0.97 7.22
C GLY A 17 -26.84 -0.43 7.06
N SER A 18 -27.45 0.00 8.17
CA SER A 18 -28.79 0.57 8.18
C SER A 18 -28.72 2.07 7.93
N VAL A 19 -29.24 2.51 6.79
CA VAL A 19 -29.60 3.90 6.51
C VAL A 19 -30.93 4.17 7.23
N PHE A 20 -30.97 5.13 8.16
CA PHE A 20 -32.21 5.59 8.78
C PHE A 20 -32.78 6.79 8.02
N LEU A 21 -34.01 6.66 7.52
CA LEU A 21 -34.84 7.75 6.97
C LEU A 21 -35.81 8.22 8.06
N ILE A 22 -35.70 9.48 8.48
CA ILE A 22 -36.69 10.13 9.36
C ILE A 22 -37.64 10.96 8.47
N PHE A 23 -38.91 10.57 8.42
CA PHE A 23 -39.97 11.34 7.76
C PHE A 23 -40.58 12.37 8.73
N ARG A 24 -40.67 13.63 8.30
CA ARG A 24 -41.60 14.61 8.89
C ARG A 24 -42.60 15.05 7.83
N SER A 25 -43.87 14.89 8.16
CA SER A 25 -45.03 15.15 7.32
C SER A 25 -45.21 16.64 7.00
N GLY A 26 -45.33 16.95 5.72
CA GLY A 26 -45.89 18.20 5.20
C GLY A 26 -46.46 17.93 3.83
N ALA A 27 -47.79 17.95 3.71
CA ALA A 27 -48.50 17.63 2.48
C ALA A 27 -48.28 18.72 1.42
N SER A 28 -47.91 18.33 0.20
CA SER A 28 -48.16 19.07 -1.03
C SER A 28 -48.05 18.10 -2.21
N THR A 29 -49.14 17.92 -2.93
CA THR A 29 -49.26 17.11 -4.14
C THR A 29 -48.44 17.76 -5.27
N ILE A 30 -47.59 17.02 -5.96
CA ILE A 30 -46.88 17.48 -7.16
C ILE A 30 -47.46 16.76 -8.37
N SER A 31 -48.04 17.53 -9.30
CA SER A 31 -48.31 17.10 -10.68
C SER A 31 -47.01 17.19 -11.47
N ILE A 32 -46.63 16.12 -12.16
CA ILE A 32 -45.46 16.11 -13.06
C ILE A 32 -45.97 16.50 -14.45
N ASP A 33 -45.50 17.64 -14.95
CA ASP A 33 -45.67 18.05 -16.35
C ASP A 33 -44.39 17.65 -17.10
N GLU A 34 -44.49 16.63 -17.96
CA GLU A 34 -43.40 16.15 -18.81
C GLU A 34 -43.25 17.07 -20.04
N ASN A 35 -42.67 18.26 -19.88
CA ASN A 35 -42.02 19.02 -20.95
C ASN A 35 -41.47 20.36 -20.46
N ASN A 36 -40.24 20.39 -19.93
CA ASN A 36 -39.36 21.55 -20.15
C ASN A 36 -37.89 21.24 -19.86
N SER A 37 -37.03 21.54 -20.82
CA SER A 37 -35.59 21.49 -20.67
C SER A 37 -35.07 22.74 -19.94
N SER A 38 -34.02 22.54 -19.14
CA SER A 38 -33.07 23.57 -18.69
C SER A 38 -33.62 24.77 -17.91
N LYS A 39 -33.95 24.59 -16.62
CA LYS A 39 -33.78 25.62 -15.58
C LYS A 39 -33.47 24.96 -14.23
N ASN A 40 -32.23 25.09 -13.76
CA ASN A 40 -31.85 24.75 -12.38
C ASN A 40 -32.32 25.89 -11.46
N GLU A 41 -33.53 25.77 -10.94
CA GLU A 41 -33.95 26.56 -9.77
C GLU A 41 -33.29 25.98 -8.51
N PRO A 42 -32.69 26.79 -7.63
CA PRO A 42 -32.02 26.31 -6.44
C PRO A 42 -33.05 25.90 -5.38
N GLY A 43 -33.30 24.60 -5.26
CA GLY A 43 -34.29 24.06 -4.31
C GLY A 43 -33.92 22.70 -3.71
N ILE A 44 -33.55 22.74 -2.43
CA ILE A 44 -33.88 21.76 -1.35
C ILE A 44 -33.09 20.43 -1.27
N PHE A 45 -32.01 20.21 -2.01
CA PHE A 45 -31.11 19.07 -1.72
C PHE A 45 -29.65 19.46 -1.65
N GLN A 46 -29.16 19.64 -0.42
CA GLN A 46 -27.74 19.63 -0.11
C GLN A 46 -27.42 18.23 0.45
N LEU A 47 -26.65 17.45 -0.31
CA LEU A 47 -26.03 16.22 0.18
C LEU A 47 -24.99 16.61 1.23
N GLY A 48 -25.43 16.73 2.48
CA GLY A 48 -24.54 16.85 3.62
C GLY A 48 -23.88 15.50 3.87
N VAL A 49 -22.65 15.33 3.40
CA VAL A 49 -21.76 14.33 3.98
C VAL A 49 -21.57 14.76 5.43
N ILE A 50 -22.14 13.99 6.37
CA ILE A 50 -21.80 14.16 7.78
C ILE A 50 -20.37 13.68 7.93
N ALA A 51 -19.43 14.58 7.66
CA ALA A 51 -18.08 14.46 8.18
C ALA A 51 -18.25 14.41 9.70
N ALA A 52 -18.12 13.22 10.27
CA ALA A 52 -17.91 13.09 11.70
C ALA A 52 -16.75 14.03 12.05
N ASN A 53 -17.01 14.97 12.94
CA ASN A 53 -16.08 16.00 13.39
C ASN A 53 -14.78 15.36 13.89
N MET A 54 -13.82 15.16 12.99
CA MET A 54 -12.40 15.11 13.32
C MET A 54 -11.93 16.56 13.27
N PRO A 55 -11.53 17.16 14.42
CA PRO A 55 -11.12 18.55 14.45
C PRO A 55 -9.85 18.70 13.62
N GLY A 56 -9.92 19.54 12.57
CA GLY A 56 -8.84 20.01 11.67
C GLY A 56 -7.52 19.24 11.59
N GLY A 57 -7.14 18.75 10.41
CA GLY A 57 -5.78 18.24 10.21
C GLY A 57 -5.40 18.02 8.75
N ILE A 58 -4.43 18.81 8.30
CA ILE A 58 -3.39 18.58 7.28
C ILE A 58 -3.38 17.17 6.67
N ASN A 59 -3.18 17.07 5.35
CA ASN A 59 -2.91 15.81 4.63
C ASN A 59 -1.92 14.91 5.42
N ASN A 60 -2.42 13.87 6.10
CA ASN A 60 -1.67 13.06 7.10
C ASN A 60 -0.94 11.85 6.50
N ASP A 61 -0.65 11.93 5.20
CA ASP A 61 0.14 10.92 4.49
C ASP A 61 1.62 11.17 4.78
N ILE A 62 2.36 10.10 5.10
CA ILE A 62 3.81 10.17 5.26
C ILE A 62 4.42 9.86 3.90
N ARG A 63 5.15 10.82 3.34
CA ARG A 63 5.85 10.67 2.07
C ARG A 63 7.30 10.28 2.29
N ILE A 64 7.73 9.20 1.64
CA ILE A 64 9.10 8.68 1.73
C ILE A 64 9.70 8.67 0.32
N PRO A 65 10.83 9.34 0.09
CA PRO A 65 11.58 9.18 -1.15
C PRO A 65 12.05 7.74 -1.31
N VAL A 66 11.88 7.16 -2.50
CA VAL A 66 12.36 5.82 -2.82
C VAL A 66 13.14 5.83 -4.12
N VAL A 67 14.33 5.25 -4.14
CA VAL A 67 15.10 5.02 -5.35
C VAL A 67 15.05 3.54 -5.70
N LEU A 68 14.46 3.23 -6.86
CA LEU A 68 14.37 1.90 -7.43
C LEU A 68 15.58 1.70 -8.37
N HIS A 69 16.48 0.81 -7.99
CA HIS A 69 17.69 0.48 -8.74
C HIS A 69 17.43 -0.76 -9.57
N VAL A 70 17.55 -0.64 -10.89
CA VAL A 70 17.45 -1.77 -11.83
C VAL A 70 18.87 -2.17 -12.23
N VAL A 71 19.36 -3.31 -11.74
CA VAL A 71 20.73 -3.78 -12.02
C VAL A 71 20.85 -4.27 -13.47
N LYS A 72 21.70 -3.61 -14.26
CA LYS A 72 21.97 -3.90 -15.66
C LYS A 72 23.47 -4.04 -15.89
N ASN A 73 23.84 -4.81 -16.92
CA ASN A 73 25.23 -4.98 -17.35
C ASN A 73 26.16 -5.52 -16.25
N SER A 74 25.65 -6.37 -15.36
CA SER A 74 26.36 -6.99 -14.23
C SER A 74 26.34 -8.51 -14.32
N GLY A 75 26.66 -9.05 -15.48
CA GLY A 75 26.73 -10.50 -15.69
C GLY A 75 25.45 -11.24 -15.31
N THR A 76 25.60 -12.33 -14.57
CA THR A 76 24.55 -13.28 -14.13
C THR A 76 23.63 -12.75 -13.03
N ILE A 77 23.88 -11.55 -12.51
CA ILE A 77 23.01 -10.89 -11.54
C ILE A 77 22.19 -9.75 -12.16
N SER A 78 22.38 -9.47 -13.46
CA SER A 78 21.60 -8.46 -14.18
C SER A 78 20.12 -8.83 -14.20
N THR A 79 19.26 -7.96 -13.67
CA THR A 79 17.82 -8.25 -13.68
C THR A 79 17.26 -8.26 -15.11
N ALA A 80 16.34 -9.19 -15.36
CA ALA A 80 15.50 -9.24 -16.55
C ALA A 80 14.44 -8.13 -16.56
N ARG A 81 14.16 -7.50 -15.40
CA ARG A 81 13.20 -6.40 -15.27
C ARG A 81 13.69 -5.15 -15.99
N ASN A 82 12.76 -4.33 -16.46
CA ASN A 82 13.03 -3.03 -17.08
C ASN A 82 12.35 -1.94 -16.25
N LYS A 83 12.61 -0.67 -16.56
CA LYS A 83 12.06 0.44 -15.77
C LYS A 83 10.53 0.41 -15.66
N GLU A 84 9.84 0.10 -16.76
CA GLU A 84 8.38 0.08 -16.82
C GLU A 84 7.78 -1.02 -15.96
N ASN A 85 8.26 -2.26 -16.10
CA ASN A 85 7.73 -3.38 -15.34
C ASN A 85 8.11 -3.31 -13.85
N THR A 86 9.28 -2.75 -13.52
CA THR A 86 9.68 -2.46 -12.14
C THR A 86 8.77 -1.43 -11.50
N LEU A 87 8.45 -0.35 -12.22
CA LEU A 87 7.54 0.67 -11.70
C LEU A 87 6.12 0.12 -11.51
N ALA A 88 5.60 -0.66 -12.46
CA ALA A 88 4.29 -1.30 -12.35
C ALA A 88 4.21 -2.30 -11.18
N LEU A 89 5.29 -3.06 -10.94
CA LEU A 89 5.43 -3.92 -9.77
C LEU A 89 5.43 -3.09 -8.48
N PHE A 90 6.22 -2.02 -8.44
CA PHE A 90 6.32 -1.15 -7.27
C PHE A 90 4.98 -0.46 -6.95
N GLN A 91 4.19 -0.07 -7.95
CA GLN A 91 2.84 0.46 -7.74
C GLN A 91 1.90 -0.53 -7.05
N LYS A 92 2.03 -1.84 -7.33
CA LYS A 92 1.29 -2.88 -6.60
C LYS A 92 1.77 -3.02 -5.16
N SER A 93 3.07 -2.85 -4.91
CA SER A 93 3.64 -2.78 -3.54
C SER A 93 3.08 -1.56 -2.79
N GLN A 94 3.06 -0.37 -3.41
CA GLN A 94 2.47 0.85 -2.86
C GLN A 94 1.00 0.64 -2.42
N ALA A 95 0.22 -0.13 -3.19
CA ALA A 95 -1.18 -0.39 -2.85
C ALA A 95 -1.35 -1.06 -1.46
N ILE A 96 -0.40 -1.90 -1.05
CA ILE A 96 -0.38 -2.51 0.29
C ILE A 96 -0.15 -1.43 1.35
N TRP A 97 0.83 -0.56 1.13
CA TRP A 97 1.23 0.49 2.07
C TRP A 97 0.24 1.65 2.21
N ASN A 98 -0.74 1.76 1.29
CA ASN A 98 -1.86 2.68 1.44
C ASN A 98 -2.65 2.43 2.72
N GLN A 99 -2.70 1.19 3.23
CA GLN A 99 -3.31 0.85 4.52
C GLN A 99 -2.69 1.66 5.68
N ALA A 100 -1.39 1.94 5.63
CA ALA A 100 -0.65 2.70 6.63
C ALA A 100 -0.58 4.21 6.30
N ARG A 101 -1.19 4.65 5.20
CA ARG A 101 -1.07 6.02 4.67
C ARG A 101 0.40 6.46 4.50
N ILE A 102 1.22 5.53 4.01
CA ILE A 102 2.61 5.80 3.61
C ILE A 102 2.64 5.83 2.09
N VAL A 103 3.16 6.91 1.53
CA VAL A 103 3.24 7.15 0.09
C VAL A 103 4.70 7.21 -0.31
N PHE A 104 5.09 6.40 -1.27
CA PHE A 104 6.45 6.35 -1.80
C PHE A 104 6.57 7.25 -3.03
N ASP A 105 7.45 8.24 -2.94
CA ASP A 105 7.83 9.08 -4.07
C ASP A 105 9.00 8.41 -4.80
N ALA A 106 8.66 7.53 -5.75
CA ALA A 106 9.62 6.65 -6.41
C ALA A 106 10.34 7.33 -7.59
N LEU A 107 11.67 7.32 -7.55
CA LEU A 107 12.56 7.53 -8.69
C LEU A 107 13.08 6.17 -9.15
N ILE A 108 13.25 5.98 -10.46
CA ILE A 108 13.82 4.75 -11.01
C ILE A 108 15.08 5.03 -11.83
N GLU A 109 16.12 4.26 -11.55
CA GLU A 109 17.40 4.33 -12.24
C GLU A 109 17.93 2.95 -12.59
N GLU A 110 18.80 2.93 -13.60
CA GLU A 110 19.55 1.72 -13.96
C GLU A 110 20.97 1.90 -13.44
N ILE A 111 21.48 0.88 -12.77
CA ILE A 111 22.83 0.85 -12.22
C ILE A 111 23.55 -0.39 -12.75
N SER A 112 24.87 -0.33 -12.75
CA SER A 112 25.72 -1.50 -12.99
C SER A 112 26.57 -1.74 -11.75
N LEU A 113 26.54 -2.97 -11.27
CA LEU A 113 27.47 -3.49 -10.27
C LEU A 113 28.73 -4.01 -10.95
N ASP A 114 29.89 -3.68 -10.38
CA ASP A 114 31.20 -4.14 -10.85
C ASP A 114 31.45 -5.62 -10.49
N GLU A 115 32.62 -6.16 -10.87
CA GLU A 115 32.93 -7.57 -10.64
C GLU A 115 33.06 -7.94 -9.15
N ASP A 116 33.50 -7.02 -8.29
CA ASP A 116 33.70 -7.29 -6.88
C ASP A 116 32.36 -7.25 -6.12
N GLU A 117 31.48 -6.33 -6.50
CA GLU A 117 30.09 -6.27 -6.06
C GLU A 117 29.31 -7.50 -6.52
N GLN A 118 29.51 -7.96 -7.77
CA GLN A 118 28.93 -9.21 -8.26
C GLN A 118 29.34 -10.41 -7.40
N LYS A 119 30.64 -10.57 -7.12
CA LYS A 119 31.14 -11.64 -6.24
C LYS A 119 30.61 -11.50 -4.81
N ALA A 120 30.33 -10.29 -4.34
CA ALA A 120 29.73 -10.07 -3.02
C ALA A 120 28.29 -10.61 -2.98
N VAL A 121 27.48 -10.33 -4.00
CA VAL A 121 26.13 -10.92 -4.12
C VAL A 121 26.19 -12.45 -4.14
N GLU A 122 27.10 -13.02 -4.93
CA GLU A 122 27.25 -14.48 -5.03
C GLU A 122 27.59 -15.13 -3.69
N ARG A 123 28.40 -14.45 -2.88
CA ARG A 123 28.80 -14.87 -1.52
C ARG A 123 27.79 -14.46 -0.43
N GLN A 124 26.69 -13.81 -0.81
CA GLN A 124 25.67 -13.28 0.10
C GLN A 124 26.23 -12.23 1.10
N ASP A 125 27.27 -11.52 0.70
CA ASP A 125 27.90 -10.41 1.43
C ASP A 125 27.21 -9.08 1.04
N PHE A 126 25.93 -8.96 1.39
CA PHE A 126 25.07 -7.86 0.94
C PHE A 126 25.42 -6.50 1.57
N GLU A 127 26.14 -6.48 2.69
CA GLU A 127 26.68 -5.25 3.30
C GLU A 127 27.62 -4.51 2.34
N LYS A 128 28.36 -5.23 1.49
CA LYS A 128 29.18 -4.59 0.45
C LYS A 128 28.34 -3.88 -0.60
N ILE A 129 27.15 -4.40 -0.90
CA ILE A 129 26.23 -3.74 -1.84
C ILE A 129 25.68 -2.45 -1.24
N TYR A 130 25.47 -2.42 0.08
CA TYR A 130 25.11 -1.20 0.79
C TYR A 130 26.16 -0.10 0.62
N THR A 131 27.45 -0.46 0.68
CA THR A 131 28.53 0.52 0.49
C THR A 131 28.76 0.94 -0.96
N ALA A 132 28.35 0.11 -1.92
CA ALA A 132 28.51 0.35 -3.35
C ALA A 132 27.49 1.36 -3.90
N ILE A 133 26.26 1.28 -3.38
CA ILE A 133 25.17 2.15 -3.84
C ILE A 133 25.30 3.51 -3.14
N PRO A 134 25.16 4.64 -3.86
CA PRO A 134 25.13 5.95 -3.23
C PRO A 134 23.83 6.10 -2.43
N ILE A 135 23.83 5.59 -1.20
CA ILE A 135 22.68 5.65 -0.30
C ILE A 135 22.48 7.10 0.13
N GLN A 136 21.27 7.59 -0.11
CA GLN A 136 20.82 8.88 0.40
C GLN A 136 20.22 8.64 1.77
N ASP A 137 20.69 9.34 2.79
CA ASP A 137 20.28 9.15 4.21
C ASP A 137 18.76 9.27 4.45
N ARG A 138 18.02 9.84 3.48
CA ARG A 138 16.58 10.12 3.56
C ARG A 138 15.76 9.43 2.48
N ALA A 139 16.30 8.42 1.81
CA ALA A 139 15.55 7.61 0.87
C ALA A 139 15.62 6.13 1.23
N LEU A 140 14.60 5.37 0.83
CA LEU A 140 14.71 3.92 0.72
C LEU A 140 15.33 3.57 -0.62
N HIS A 141 16.24 2.60 -0.63
CA HIS A 141 16.87 2.09 -1.83
C HIS A 141 16.39 0.66 -2.05
N ILE A 142 15.73 0.39 -3.17
CA ILE A 142 15.22 -0.94 -3.51
C ILE A 142 15.91 -1.41 -4.78
N VAL A 143 16.71 -2.46 -4.67
CA VAL A 143 17.55 -3.00 -5.75
C VAL A 143 16.91 -4.23 -6.33
N PHE A 144 16.54 -4.18 -7.61
CA PHE A 144 16.05 -5.32 -8.36
C PHE A 144 17.22 -6.02 -9.05
N ILE A 145 17.39 -7.29 -8.72
CA ILE A 145 18.54 -8.11 -9.10
C ILE A 145 18.06 -9.50 -9.55
N GLN A 146 18.81 -10.19 -10.40
CA GLN A 146 18.35 -11.46 -10.96
C GLN A 146 18.15 -12.55 -9.89
N THR A 147 19.11 -12.68 -8.98
CA THR A 147 19.13 -13.74 -7.96
C THR A 147 19.81 -13.25 -6.70
N LEU A 148 19.37 -13.79 -5.56
CA LEU A 148 20.02 -13.66 -4.24
C LEU A 148 20.55 -15.02 -3.74
N ASN A 149 20.50 -16.04 -4.60
CA ASN A 149 20.88 -17.43 -4.30
C ASN A 149 20.16 -18.00 -3.07
N GLY A 150 18.84 -17.77 -2.98
CA GLY A 150 18.01 -18.32 -1.92
C GLY A 150 16.76 -17.50 -1.64
N PRO A 151 16.86 -16.38 -0.92
CA PRO A 151 15.70 -15.61 -0.50
C PRO A 151 15.04 -14.84 -1.66
N ASN A 152 13.75 -14.54 -1.51
CA ASN A 152 13.00 -13.69 -2.45
C ASN A 152 13.46 -12.23 -2.39
N GLY A 153 13.86 -11.79 -1.21
CA GLY A 153 14.34 -10.46 -0.91
C GLY A 153 15.14 -10.44 0.39
N ILE A 154 15.88 -9.36 0.60
CA ILE A 154 16.57 -9.11 1.86
C ILE A 154 16.60 -7.61 2.14
N ALA A 155 16.19 -7.22 3.34
CA ALA A 155 16.41 -5.89 3.88
C ALA A 155 17.79 -5.80 4.56
N VAL A 156 18.60 -4.85 4.09
CA VAL A 156 19.89 -4.45 4.66
C VAL A 156 19.69 -3.09 5.33
N ALA A 157 19.66 -3.10 6.65
CA ALA A 157 19.40 -1.91 7.44
C ALA A 157 20.49 -0.83 7.20
N PRO A 158 20.14 0.46 7.32
CA PRO A 158 18.82 0.98 7.65
C PRO A 158 17.85 1.12 6.47
N SER A 159 18.32 1.30 5.24
CA SER A 159 17.49 1.85 4.16
C SER A 159 17.54 1.11 2.83
N LEU A 160 18.24 -0.03 2.74
CA LEU A 160 18.41 -0.77 1.50
C LEU A 160 17.64 -2.09 1.53
N ALA A 161 16.98 -2.45 0.44
CA ALA A 161 16.53 -3.82 0.22
C ALA A 161 16.95 -4.31 -1.16
N LEU A 162 17.22 -5.61 -1.28
CA LEU A 162 17.46 -6.27 -2.55
C LEU A 162 16.30 -7.25 -2.82
N ILE A 163 15.81 -7.29 -4.05
CA ILE A 163 14.66 -8.10 -4.48
C ILE A 163 15.06 -8.92 -5.70
N ALA A 164 14.93 -10.25 -5.59
CA ALA A 164 15.23 -11.18 -6.67
C ALA A 164 14.20 -11.11 -7.80
N ASP A 165 14.57 -11.51 -9.02
CA ASP A 165 13.66 -11.63 -10.17
C ASP A 165 12.62 -12.71 -10.01
N TYR A 166 13.04 -13.84 -9.47
CA TYR A 166 12.19 -15.00 -9.28
C TYR A 166 11.90 -15.14 -7.81
N THR A 167 10.67 -14.80 -7.43
CA THR A 167 10.21 -14.99 -6.06
C THR A 167 9.22 -16.16 -5.98
N THR A 168 9.18 -16.84 -4.84
CA THR A 168 8.20 -17.93 -4.58
C THR A 168 6.80 -17.43 -4.21
N VAL A 169 6.65 -16.10 -4.10
CA VAL A 169 5.42 -15.38 -3.80
C VAL A 169 5.21 -14.34 -4.90
N ASN A 170 4.25 -13.43 -4.74
CA ASN A 170 4.12 -12.31 -5.66
C ASN A 170 5.27 -11.31 -5.44
N ASP A 171 5.98 -10.92 -6.50
CA ASP A 171 7.13 -10.01 -6.40
C ASP A 171 6.82 -8.66 -5.74
N PHE A 172 5.63 -8.10 -6.01
CA PHE A 172 5.20 -6.84 -5.38
C PHE A 172 5.00 -6.99 -3.87
N ARG A 173 4.60 -8.18 -3.42
CA ARG A 173 4.44 -8.51 -2.00
C ARG A 173 5.80 -8.76 -1.35
N ALA A 174 6.72 -9.44 -2.03
CA ALA A 174 8.11 -9.56 -1.56
C ALA A 174 8.72 -8.17 -1.37
N THR A 175 8.53 -7.28 -2.34
CA THR A 175 8.95 -5.87 -2.25
C THR A 175 8.33 -5.16 -1.04
N ALA A 176 7.01 -5.26 -0.85
CA ALA A 176 6.33 -4.65 0.29
C ALA A 176 6.82 -5.21 1.64
N HIS A 177 7.14 -6.51 1.68
CA HIS A 177 7.64 -7.19 2.88
C HIS A 177 9.03 -6.69 3.29
N GLU A 178 9.97 -6.58 2.34
CA GLU A 178 11.30 -6.04 2.65
C GLU A 178 11.22 -4.58 3.08
N ILE A 179 10.35 -3.77 2.46
CA ILE A 179 10.07 -2.41 2.94
C ILE A 179 9.54 -2.45 4.38
N GLY A 180 8.74 -3.45 4.74
CA GLY A 180 8.24 -3.66 6.10
C GLY A 180 9.38 -3.80 7.11
N HIS A 181 10.40 -4.59 6.78
CA HIS A 181 11.61 -4.70 7.59
C HIS A 181 12.36 -3.36 7.71
N LEU A 182 12.49 -2.60 6.61
CA LEU A 182 13.12 -1.27 6.66
C LEU A 182 12.32 -0.28 7.51
N LEU A 183 11.00 -0.44 7.58
CA LEU A 183 10.10 0.31 8.45
C LEU A 183 9.94 -0.30 9.85
N GLY A 184 10.84 -1.19 10.26
CA GLY A 184 10.96 -1.71 11.62
C GLY A 184 10.01 -2.83 11.98
N LEU A 185 9.31 -3.42 11.01
CA LEU A 185 8.44 -4.58 11.24
C LEU A 185 9.26 -5.87 11.28
N SER A 186 9.00 -6.69 12.29
CA SER A 186 9.55 -8.04 12.40
C SER A 186 8.62 -9.05 11.75
N HIS A 187 9.18 -10.22 11.42
CA HIS A 187 8.39 -11.38 11.03
C HIS A 187 7.34 -11.74 12.09
N THR A 188 6.22 -12.31 11.65
CA THR A 188 5.14 -12.82 12.51
C THR A 188 4.74 -14.23 12.08
N ASP A 189 4.32 -15.03 13.05
CA ASP A 189 3.77 -16.37 12.84
C ASP A 189 2.25 -16.42 13.13
N GLU A 190 1.62 -15.27 13.39
CA GLU A 190 0.23 -15.23 13.88
C GLU A 190 -0.83 -15.52 12.82
N SER A 191 -0.64 -15.05 11.58
CA SER A 191 -1.58 -15.28 10.48
C SER A 191 -0.90 -15.20 9.12
N GLN A 192 -1.25 -16.13 8.22
CA GLN A 192 -0.78 -16.15 6.83
C GLN A 192 -1.32 -14.98 5.99
N GLU A 193 -2.33 -14.26 6.48
CA GLU A 193 -2.90 -13.09 5.81
C GLU A 193 -2.03 -11.83 6.02
N ARG A 194 -1.17 -11.82 7.05
CA ARG A 194 -0.31 -10.67 7.39
C ARG A 194 0.86 -10.51 6.42
N LEU A 195 1.24 -9.25 6.16
CA LEU A 195 2.34 -8.90 5.28
C LEU A 195 3.69 -9.49 5.73
N LEU A 196 3.94 -9.59 7.04
CA LEU A 196 5.22 -10.06 7.58
C LEU A 196 5.25 -11.58 7.87
N PHE A 197 4.23 -12.33 7.48
CA PHE A 197 4.26 -13.80 7.56
C PHE A 197 5.11 -14.38 6.41
N ARG A 198 5.99 -15.34 6.68
CA ARG A 198 6.96 -15.83 5.67
C ARG A 198 6.32 -16.75 4.62
N GLY A 199 6.78 -16.63 3.38
CA GLY A 199 6.54 -17.62 2.32
C GLY A 199 5.10 -17.70 1.78
N VAL A 200 4.25 -16.74 2.10
CA VAL A 200 2.85 -16.68 1.64
C VAL A 200 2.50 -15.30 1.08
N ASN A 201 1.36 -15.20 0.38
CA ASN A 201 0.89 -13.98 -0.27
C ASN A 201 0.01 -13.07 0.61
N GLY A 202 0.15 -13.17 1.94
CA GLY A 202 -0.47 -12.23 2.88
C GLY A 202 0.01 -10.79 2.64
N ALA A 203 -0.90 -9.84 2.85
CA ALA A 203 -0.69 -8.41 2.59
C ALA A 203 -1.40 -7.49 3.60
N GLU A 204 -2.00 -8.05 4.65
CA GLU A 204 -2.70 -7.26 5.67
C GLU A 204 -1.71 -6.64 6.65
N LEU A 205 -2.01 -5.43 7.10
CA LEU A 205 -1.32 -4.75 8.20
C LEU A 205 -2.29 -4.52 9.34
N ILE A 206 -1.91 -4.94 10.54
CA ILE A 206 -2.70 -4.66 11.75
C ILE A 206 -2.38 -3.24 12.29
N PRO A 207 -3.26 -2.64 13.12
CA PRO A 207 -3.03 -1.29 13.64
C PRO A 207 -1.68 -1.07 14.32
N GLU A 208 -1.18 -2.07 15.05
CA GLU A 208 0.13 -2.00 15.70
C GLU A 208 1.29 -1.90 14.69
N GLU A 209 1.26 -2.72 13.63
CA GLU A 209 2.26 -2.68 12.55
C GLU A 209 2.20 -1.33 11.82
N ILE A 210 0.99 -0.82 11.56
CA ILE A 210 0.79 0.50 10.95
C ILE A 210 1.45 1.59 11.80
N ASN A 211 1.24 1.57 13.12
CA ASN A 211 1.82 2.56 14.02
C ASN A 211 3.35 2.50 14.04
N ILE A 212 3.92 1.29 14.14
CA ILE A 212 5.38 1.09 14.10
C ILE A 212 5.95 1.60 12.78
N ALA A 213 5.38 1.17 11.65
CA ALA A 213 5.86 1.54 10.34
C ALA A 213 5.79 3.05 10.10
N ARG A 214 4.70 3.70 10.52
CA ARG A 214 4.56 5.16 10.44
C ARG A 214 5.56 5.90 11.31
N ALA A 215 5.78 5.45 12.55
CA ALA A 215 6.77 6.06 13.44
C ALA A 215 8.19 5.96 12.86
N GLN A 216 8.54 4.82 12.25
CA GLN A 216 9.82 4.64 11.58
C GLN A 216 9.92 5.47 10.28
N ALA A 217 8.82 5.60 9.54
CA ALA A 217 8.78 6.37 8.31
C ALA A 217 9.15 7.86 8.51
N GLU A 218 8.86 8.43 9.68
CA GLU A 218 9.21 9.83 9.99
C GLU A 218 10.71 10.14 9.88
N ARG A 219 11.60 9.14 10.02
CA ARG A 219 13.05 9.34 9.90
C ARG A 219 13.47 9.80 8.49
N PHE A 220 12.64 9.53 7.49
CA PHE A 220 12.88 9.92 6.10
C PHE A 220 12.36 11.33 5.77
N MET A 221 11.60 11.95 6.68
CA MET A 221 11.03 13.29 6.48
C MET A 221 11.90 14.43 7.02
N ARG A 222 12.85 14.15 7.93
CA ARG A 222 13.58 15.16 8.71
C ARG A 222 14.94 15.45 8.14
#